data_AF-A0A2V6LER0-F1
#
_entry.id   AF-A0A2V6LER0-F1
#
_cell.length_a   1.000
_cell.length_b   1.000
_cell.length_c   1.000
_cell.angle_alpha   90.00
_cell.angle_beta   90.00
_cell.angle_gamma   90.00
#
_symmetry.space_group_name_H-M   'P 1'
#
loop_
_entity.id
_entity.type
_entity.pdbx_description
1 polymer ?
#
loop_
_entity_poly.entity_id
_entity_poly.type
_entity_poly.pdbx_seq_one_letter_code
_entity_poly.pdbx_strand_id
1 'polypeptide(L)'
;MPQDVLIRNFHDGFPAGSIPEVELRGETEVGVEGCLSFPEITGDIERGQSVLVRAQTLEGEMFQIEASGLLARAIQHEHDHLHGILFIDRMSSAGKAALSSRLKRLQKETKRGVRHHEEVVSETTL
;
A
#
# COMPACT_ATOMS: atom_id res chain seq x y z
N MET A 1 2.34 -2.91 21.14
CA MET A 1 3.00 -2.95 19.82
C MET A 1 3.31 -1.52 19.39
N PRO A 2 4.56 -1.18 19.03
CA PRO A 2 4.89 0.12 18.42
C PRO A 2 4.18 0.30 17.08
N GLN A 3 3.86 1.55 16.71
CA GLN A 3 3.12 1.87 15.47
C GLN A 3 3.87 1.41 14.20
N ASP A 4 5.21 1.49 14.21
CA ASP A 4 6.06 1.07 13.09
C ASP A 4 6.00 -0.44 12.83
N VAL A 5 5.80 -1.24 13.88
CA VAL A 5 5.67 -2.69 13.79
C VAL A 5 4.34 -3.07 13.13
N LEU A 6 3.28 -2.29 13.36
CA LEU A 6 1.99 -2.52 12.74
C LEU A 6 2.06 -2.35 11.23
N ILE A 7 2.59 -1.22 10.74
CA ILE A 7 2.73 -0.95 9.30
C ILE A 7 3.61 -2.01 8.64
N ARG A 8 4.69 -2.41 9.29
CA ARG A 8 5.55 -3.48 8.81
C ARG A 8 4.81 -4.82 8.69
N ASN A 9 3.94 -5.16 9.64
CA ASN A 9 3.13 -6.39 9.55
C ASN A 9 2.13 -6.36 8.38
N PHE A 10 1.59 -5.18 8.00
CA PHE A 10 0.79 -5.10 6.79
C PHE A 10 1.61 -5.38 5.51
N HIS A 11 2.90 -5.07 5.50
CA HIS A 11 3.79 -5.32 4.37
C HIS A 11 4.34 -6.76 4.35
N ASP A 12 4.82 -7.24 5.50
CA ASP A 12 5.44 -8.56 5.65
C ASP A 12 4.39 -9.70 5.78
N GLY A 13 3.11 -9.34 5.97
CA GLY A 13 1.98 -10.25 6.04
C GLY A 13 1.58 -10.65 7.46
N PHE A 14 0.32 -11.06 7.61
CA PHE A 14 -0.25 -11.62 8.84
C PHE A 14 -0.12 -13.17 8.82
N PRO A 15 -0.21 -13.85 9.97
CA PRO A 15 -0.20 -15.31 9.98
C PRO A 15 -1.25 -15.88 9.02
N ALA A 16 -0.92 -17.01 8.39
CA ALA A 16 -1.58 -17.51 7.19
C ALA A 16 -3.13 -17.45 7.28
N GLY A 17 -3.72 -16.51 6.53
CA GLY A 17 -5.16 -16.36 6.35
C GLY A 17 -5.87 -15.30 7.20
N SER A 18 -5.19 -14.56 8.09
CA SER A 18 -5.82 -13.48 8.86
C SER A 18 -5.64 -12.10 8.21
N ILE A 19 -6.60 -11.67 7.40
CA ILE A 19 -6.64 -10.29 6.90
C ILE A 19 -7.18 -9.39 8.03
N PRO A 20 -6.52 -8.28 8.38
CA PRO A 20 -7.00 -7.35 9.39
C PRO A 20 -8.28 -6.66 8.93
N GLU A 21 -9.24 -6.52 9.83
CA GLU A 21 -10.42 -5.70 9.60
C GLU A 21 -10.10 -4.23 9.89
N VAL A 22 -10.43 -3.34 8.96
CA VAL A 22 -10.26 -1.89 9.14
C VAL A 22 -11.63 -1.21 9.01
N GLU A 23 -12.06 -0.57 10.09
CA GLU A 23 -13.29 0.22 10.14
C GLU A 23 -12.94 1.72 10.12
N LEU A 24 -13.51 2.46 9.16
CA LEU A 24 -13.31 3.91 9.07
C LEU A 24 -14.12 4.64 10.14
N ARG A 25 -13.54 5.67 10.75
CA ARG A 25 -14.16 6.50 11.78
C ARG A 25 -13.95 7.98 11.48
N GLY A 26 -14.99 8.79 11.72
CA GLY A 26 -14.96 10.23 11.48
C GLY A 26 -15.22 10.62 10.02
N GLU A 27 -14.88 11.86 9.68
CA GLU A 27 -14.98 12.39 8.31
C GLU A 27 -13.79 11.93 7.46
N THR A 28 -13.85 12.23 6.16
CA THR A 28 -12.71 12.06 5.26
C THR A 28 -11.82 13.30 5.23
N GLU A 29 -10.55 13.11 4.89
CA GLU A 29 -9.60 14.16 4.64
C GLU A 29 -8.75 13.85 3.40
N VAL A 30 -8.44 14.90 2.64
CA VAL A 30 -7.51 14.83 1.50
C VAL A 30 -6.09 15.05 2.02
N GLY A 31 -5.17 14.19 1.58
CA GLY A 31 -3.76 14.32 1.91
C GLY A 31 -2.86 13.67 0.87
N VAL A 32 -1.60 14.08 0.85
CA VAL A 32 -0.62 13.59 -0.12
C VAL A 32 -0.16 12.20 0.27
N GLU A 33 -0.21 11.27 -0.68
CA GLU A 33 0.37 9.93 -0.57
C GLU A 33 1.44 9.71 -1.64
N GLY A 34 2.39 8.85 -1.31
CA GLY A 34 3.31 8.21 -2.25
C GLY A 34 3.40 6.72 -1.92
N CYS A 35 4.05 5.95 -2.79
CA CYS A 35 4.21 4.51 -2.59
C CYS A 35 5.58 4.06 -3.09
N LEU A 36 6.25 3.16 -2.38
CA LEU A 36 7.54 2.61 -2.81
C LEU A 36 7.44 1.81 -4.12
N SER A 37 6.27 1.25 -4.44
CA SER A 37 5.98 0.61 -5.72
C SER A 37 5.91 1.61 -6.89
N PHE A 38 5.78 2.90 -6.61
CA PHE A 38 5.67 3.99 -7.58
C PHE A 38 6.66 5.11 -7.22
N PRO A 39 7.97 4.85 -7.40
CA PRO A 39 8.99 5.78 -6.96
C PRO A 39 8.76 7.16 -7.56
N GLU A 40 8.93 8.18 -6.72
CA GLU A 40 8.79 9.60 -7.04
C GLU A 40 7.38 10.06 -7.49
N ILE A 41 6.37 9.19 -7.49
CA ILE A 41 4.98 9.55 -7.80
C ILE A 41 4.25 9.82 -6.48
N THR A 42 3.62 10.99 -6.40
CA THR A 42 2.76 11.37 -5.30
C THR A 42 1.42 11.90 -5.81
N GLY A 43 0.42 11.95 -4.94
CA GLY A 43 -0.80 12.72 -5.20
C GLY A 43 -1.79 12.73 -4.05
N ASP A 44 -2.81 13.57 -4.22
CA ASP A 44 -3.85 13.80 -3.23
C ASP A 44 -4.87 12.68 -3.21
N ILE A 45 -4.99 12.02 -2.06
CA ILE A 45 -5.89 10.88 -1.82
C ILE A 45 -6.81 11.21 -0.65
N GLU A 46 -8.11 10.96 -0.85
CA GLU A 46 -9.10 11.04 0.21
C GLU A 46 -9.08 9.76 1.07
N ARG A 47 -9.01 9.93 2.39
CA ARG A 47 -8.97 8.85 3.39
C ARG A 47 -9.85 9.20 4.58
N GLY A 48 -10.27 8.21 5.38
CA GLY A 48 -10.87 8.48 6.69
C GLY A 48 -9.83 9.09 7.64
N GLN A 49 -10.23 10.08 8.44
CA GLN A 49 -9.36 10.74 9.42
C GLN A 49 -8.86 9.79 10.53
N SER A 50 -9.64 8.76 10.83
CA SER A 50 -9.29 7.74 11.82
C SER A 50 -9.80 6.36 11.41
N VAL A 51 -9.19 5.34 11.98
CA VAL A 51 -9.55 3.94 11.76
C VAL A 51 -9.52 3.15 13.06
N LEU A 52 -10.37 2.14 13.11
CA LEU A 52 -10.32 1.08 14.09
C LEU A 52 -9.90 -0.22 13.41
N VAL A 53 -8.76 -0.76 13.81
CA VAL A 53 -8.20 -2.00 13.27
C VAL A 53 -8.44 -3.15 14.24
N ARG A 54 -8.91 -4.28 13.73
CA ARG A 54 -8.92 -5.57 14.44
C ARG A 54 -8.07 -6.56 13.68
N ALA A 55 -7.08 -7.13 14.35
CA ALA A 55 -6.10 -8.02 13.72
C ALA A 55 -5.61 -9.07 14.71
N GLN A 56 -4.78 -9.98 14.21
CA GLN A 56 -4.20 -11.08 14.97
C GLN A 56 -2.68 -10.92 15.07
N THR A 57 -2.10 -11.20 16.23
CA THR A 57 -0.63 -11.30 16.37
C THR A 57 -0.12 -12.56 15.67
N LEU A 58 1.21 -12.68 15.50
CA LEU A 58 1.84 -13.87 14.92
C LEU A 58 1.50 -15.14 15.71
N GLU A 59 1.29 -14.99 17.02
CA GLU A 59 0.94 -16.06 17.96
C GLU A 59 -0.54 -16.43 17.92
N GLY A 60 -1.36 -15.72 17.15
CA GLY A 60 -2.79 -15.99 17.01
C GLY A 60 -3.68 -15.18 17.95
N GLU A 61 -3.14 -14.23 18.72
CA GLU A 61 -3.92 -13.45 19.68
C GLU A 61 -4.62 -12.28 19.00
N MET A 62 -5.91 -12.08 19.29
CA MET A 62 -6.68 -10.96 18.74
C MET A 62 -6.33 -9.66 19.47
N PHE A 63 -6.15 -8.59 18.70
CA PHE A 63 -5.93 -7.26 19.25
C PHE A 63 -6.68 -6.19 18.43
N GLN A 64 -6.85 -5.02 19.06
CA GLN A 64 -7.56 -3.90 18.50
C GLN A 64 -6.76 -2.60 18.69
N ILE A 65 -6.73 -1.76 17.65
CA ILE A 65 -6.00 -0.47 17.66
C ILE A 65 -6.88 0.62 17.06
N GLU A 66 -6.96 1.76 17.74
CA GLU A 66 -7.46 3.02 17.17
C GLU A 66 -6.27 3.86 16.68
N ALA A 67 -6.38 4.39 15.47
CA ALA A 67 -5.37 5.24 14.87
C ALA A 67 -6.02 6.46 14.21
N SER A 68 -5.29 7.57 14.18
CA SER A 68 -5.69 8.81 13.51
C SER A 68 -4.51 9.46 12.80
N GLY A 69 -4.80 10.46 11.95
CA GLY A 69 -3.78 11.22 11.22
C GLY A 69 -2.93 10.34 10.30
N LEU A 70 -1.60 10.56 10.32
CA LEU A 70 -0.68 9.89 9.40
C LEU A 70 -0.69 8.35 9.54
N LEU A 71 -0.85 7.84 10.76
CA LEU A 71 -0.93 6.39 10.99
C LEU A 71 -2.21 5.79 10.39
N ALA A 72 -3.36 6.45 10.58
CA ALA A 72 -4.61 6.00 9.98
C ALA A 72 -4.53 5.98 8.45
N ARG A 73 -3.88 6.98 7.85
CA ARG A 73 -3.62 7.04 6.41
C ARG A 73 -2.73 5.89 5.94
N ALA A 74 -1.63 5.65 6.64
CA ALA A 74 -0.70 4.56 6.32
C ALA A 74 -1.39 3.18 6.42
N ILE A 75 -2.17 2.94 7.48
CA ILE A 75 -2.95 1.69 7.63
C ILE A 75 -3.92 1.49 6.47
N GLN A 76 -4.66 2.54 6.08
CA GLN A 76 -5.57 2.46 4.93
C GLN A 76 -4.83 2.20 3.61
N HIS A 77 -3.63 2.77 3.44
CA HIS A 77 -2.78 2.54 2.28
C HIS A 77 -2.32 1.07 2.21
N GLU A 78 -1.81 0.52 3.31
CA GLU A 78 -1.36 -0.87 3.30
C GLU A 78 -2.52 -1.87 3.26
N HIS A 79 -3.65 -1.54 3.87
CA HIS A 79 -4.88 -2.33 3.75
C HIS A 79 -5.35 -2.40 2.28
N ASP A 80 -5.20 -1.33 1.49
CA ASP A 80 -5.49 -1.38 0.05
C ASP A 80 -4.60 -2.38 -0.68
N HIS A 81 -3.31 -2.43 -0.36
CA HIS A 81 -2.38 -3.40 -0.98
C HIS A 81 -2.80 -4.84 -0.71
N LEU A 82 -3.30 -5.15 0.50
CA LEU A 82 -3.84 -6.47 0.83
C LEU A 82 -5.06 -6.86 -0.04
N HIS A 83 -5.73 -5.87 -0.63
CA HIS A 83 -6.88 -6.05 -1.51
C HIS A 83 -6.54 -5.79 -2.99
N GLY A 84 -5.26 -5.61 -3.33
CA GLY A 84 -4.81 -5.32 -4.69
C GLY A 84 -5.24 -3.94 -5.22
N ILE A 85 -5.58 -3.02 -4.32
CA ILE A 85 -5.92 -1.62 -4.66
C ILE A 85 -4.67 -0.77 -4.46
N LEU A 86 -4.35 0.09 -5.43
CA LEU A 86 -3.19 0.97 -5.34
C LEU A 86 -3.66 2.42 -5.10
N PHE A 87 -2.83 3.26 -4.49
CA PHE A 87 -3.23 4.66 -4.24
C PHE A 87 -3.56 5.41 -5.55
N ILE A 88 -2.90 5.06 -6.66
CA ILE A 88 -3.21 5.62 -7.99
C ILE A 88 -4.63 5.27 -8.46
N ASP A 89 -5.23 4.19 -7.97
CA ASP A 89 -6.61 3.81 -8.28
C ASP A 89 -7.62 4.70 -7.54
N ARG A 90 -7.23 5.26 -6.39
CA ARG A 90 -8.03 6.20 -5.61
C ARG A 90 -7.90 7.66 -6.05
N MET A 91 -6.94 7.98 -6.92
CA MET A 91 -6.80 9.32 -7.48
C MET A 91 -8.03 9.73 -8.29
N SER A 92 -8.33 11.04 -8.27
CA SER A 92 -9.30 11.64 -9.17
C SER A 92 -8.95 11.42 -10.64
N SER A 93 -9.94 11.46 -11.53
CA SER A 93 -9.73 11.31 -12.97
C SER A 93 -8.70 12.31 -13.53
N ALA A 94 -8.71 13.54 -13.00
CA ALA A 94 -7.74 14.57 -13.37
C ALA A 94 -6.31 14.21 -12.90
N GLY A 95 -6.16 13.72 -11.66
CA GLY A 95 -4.86 13.27 -11.13
C GLY A 95 -4.29 12.09 -11.92
N LYS A 96 -5.12 11.10 -12.25
CA LYS A 96 -4.74 9.97 -13.11
C LYS A 96 -4.28 10.42 -14.50
N ALA A 97 -5.01 11.36 -15.11
CA ALA A 97 -4.66 11.89 -16.43
C ALA A 97 -3.29 12.57 -16.42
N ALA A 98 -3.01 13.38 -15.39
CA ALA A 98 -1.74 14.09 -15.23
C ALA A 98 -0.54 13.12 -15.09
N LEU A 99 -0.74 11.96 -14.46
CA LEU A 99 0.32 10.97 -14.22
C LEU A 99 0.42 9.88 -15.29
N SER A 100 -0.50 9.85 -16.26
CA SER A 100 -0.63 8.76 -17.22
C SER A 100 0.64 8.48 -18.04
N SER A 101 1.39 9.50 -18.45
CA SER A 101 2.63 9.33 -19.21
C SER A 101 3.75 8.72 -18.35
N ARG A 102 3.85 9.15 -17.09
CA ARG A 102 4.85 8.69 -16.13
C ARG A 102 4.58 7.25 -15.70
N LEU A 103 3.32 6.91 -15.44
CA LEU A 103 2.90 5.54 -15.14
C LEU A 103 3.20 4.58 -16.30
N LYS A 104 2.89 4.99 -17.54
CA LYS A 104 3.23 4.20 -18.74
C LYS A 104 4.74 4.00 -18.89
N ARG A 105 5.55 5.01 -18.57
CA ARG A 105 7.01 4.91 -18.58
C ARG A 105 7.50 3.90 -17.55
N LEU A 106 7.03 4.01 -16.31
CA LEU A 106 7.40 3.12 -15.22
C LEU A 106 7.05 1.66 -15.55
N GLN A 107 5.84 1.39 -16.06
CA GLN A 107 5.44 0.05 -16.51
C GLN A 107 6.36 -0.52 -17.59
N LYS A 108 6.80 0.31 -18.54
CA LYS A 108 7.72 -0.10 -19.61
C LYS A 108 9.11 -0.43 -19.05
N GLU A 109 9.59 0.35 -18.08
CA GLU A 109 10.87 0.14 -17.41
C GLU A 109 10.86 -1.15 -16.59
N THR A 110 9.82 -1.39 -15.79
CA THR A 110 9.65 -2.66 -15.06
C THR A 110 9.63 -3.86 -16.01
N LYS A 111 8.86 -3.80 -17.10
CA LYS A 111 8.84 -4.89 -18.12
C LYS A 111 10.19 -5.11 -18.81
N ARG A 112 11.02 -4.07 -18.94
CA ARG A 112 12.39 -4.21 -19.47
C ARG A 112 13.30 -4.85 -18.44
N GLY A 113 13.23 -4.41 -17.18
CA GLY A 113 14.02 -4.99 -16.08
C GLY A 113 13.71 -6.47 -15.85
N VAL A 114 12.43 -6.86 -15.91
CA VAL A 114 12.02 -8.28 -15.81
C VAL A 114 12.64 -9.11 -16.93
N ARG A 115 12.59 -8.63 -18.19
CA ARG A 115 13.19 -9.34 -19.33
C ARG A 115 14.71 -9.48 -19.20
N HIS A 116 15.40 -8.43 -18.75
CA HIS A 116 16.84 -8.53 -18.50
C HIS A 116 17.18 -9.47 -17.33
N HIS A 117 16.34 -9.53 -16.29
CA HIS A 117 16.54 -10.49 -15.21
C HIS A 117 16.37 -11.94 -15.71
N GLU A 118 15.34 -12.22 -16.52
CA GLU A 118 15.16 -13.55 -17.15
C GLU A 118 16.33 -13.94 -18.06
N GLU A 119 16.84 -13.02 -18.89
CA GLU A 119 18.01 -13.24 -19.75
C GLU A 119 19.26 -13.59 -18.93
N VAL A 120 19.58 -12.79 -17.90
CA VAL A 120 20.76 -13.02 -17.03
C VAL A 120 20.65 -14.32 -16.23
N VAL A 121 19.46 -14.66 -15.73
CA VAL A 121 19.22 -15.93 -15.01
C VAL A 121 19.39 -17.13 -15.95
N SER A 122 18.99 -17.00 -17.23
CA SER A 122 19.18 -18.06 -18.23
C SER A 122 20.65 -18.29 -18.59
N GLU A 123 21.48 -17.24 -18.62
CA GLU A 123 22.92 -17.33 -18.89
C GLU A 123 23.73 -17.88 -17.71
N THR A 124 23.26 -17.68 -16.47
CA THR A 124 23.98 -18.10 -15.25
C THR A 124 23.62 -19.54 -14.79
N THR A 125 22.61 -20.17 -15.40
CA THR A 125 22.15 -21.54 -15.04
C THR A 125 22.78 -22.64 -15.92
N LEU A 126 23.75 -22.29 -16.78
CA LEU A 126 24.58 -23.23 -17.55
C LEU A 126 25.95 -23.44 -16.89
#